data_AF-A0A941SQ03-F1
#
_entry.id   AF-A0A941SQ03-F1
#
_cell.length_a   1.000
_cell.length_b   1.000
_cell.length_c   1.000
_cell.angle_alpha   90.00
_cell.angle_beta   90.00
_cell.angle_gamma   90.00
#
_symmetry.space_group_name_H-M   'P 1'
#
loop_
_entity.id
_entity.type
_entity.pdbx_description
1 polymer ?
#
loop_
_entity_poly.entity_id
_entity_poly.type
_entity_poly.pdbx_seq_one_letter_code
_entity_poly.pdbx_strand_id
1 'polypeptide(L)'
;MSYSEIMTLLLWFQQSRYRDFKNFYIKEVLNGSLRADFPHALSYTRFVSLIHRVLIPLSAFLQSLKADFSGIGFVDSTSIIVCQSKRISQHKVFKEIAEMGKTTKGWFYGFVRQEIAYDWTLDNNHPQLFSSYT
;
A
#
# COMPACT_ATOMS: atom_id res chain seq x y z
N MET A 1 4.15 5.67 26.18
CA MET A 1 4.63 5.20 24.86
C MET A 1 5.08 6.36 24.00
N SER A 2 6.31 6.28 23.51
CA SER A 2 6.93 7.16 22.52
C SER A 2 6.50 6.80 21.09
N TYR A 3 6.82 7.67 20.12
CA TYR A 3 6.52 7.43 18.71
C TYR A 3 7.23 6.20 18.15
N SER A 4 8.50 5.99 18.51
CA SER A 4 9.28 4.82 18.06
C SER A 4 8.69 3.50 18.54
N GLU A 5 8.26 3.41 19.81
CA GLU A 5 7.61 2.20 20.33
C GLU A 5 6.32 1.86 19.57
N ILE A 6 5.53 2.87 19.20
CA ILE A 6 4.31 2.68 18.39
C ILE A 6 4.67 2.19 16.98
N MET A 7 5.69 2.77 16.35
CA MET A 7 6.20 2.33 15.04
C MET A 7 6.65 0.87 15.09
N THR A 8 7.42 0.50 16.12
CA THR A 8 7.91 -0.87 16.31
C THR A 8 6.76 -1.87 16.44
N LEU A 9 5.72 -1.56 17.23
CA LEU A 9 4.55 -2.45 17.35
C LEU A 9 3.78 -2.59 16.03
N LEU A 10 3.67 -1.52 15.23
CA LEU A 10 3.03 -1.57 13.92
C LEU A 10 3.83 -2.44 12.93
N LEU A 11 5.15 -2.33 12.94
CA LEU A 11 6.03 -3.18 12.12
C LEU A 11 5.99 -4.64 12.57
N TRP A 12 6.06 -4.87 13.89
CA TRP A 12 6.00 -6.20 14.48
C TRP A 12 4.68 -6.89 14.14
N PHE A 13 3.56 -6.16 14.15
CA PHE A 13 2.26 -6.69 13.75
C PHE A 13 2.27 -7.25 12.32
N GLN A 14 2.91 -6.57 11.37
CA GLN A 14 3.01 -7.05 9.98
C GLN A 14 3.73 -8.40 9.90
N GLN A 15 4.74 -8.61 10.76
CA GLN A 15 5.46 -9.88 10.84
C GLN A 15 4.71 -10.96 11.62
N SER A 16 3.87 -10.58 12.58
CA SER A 16 3.23 -11.48 13.54
C SER A 16 2.08 -12.32 12.97
N ARG A 17 1.73 -12.14 11.68
CA ARG A 17 0.68 -12.91 10.95
C ARG A 17 -0.70 -12.95 11.62
N TYR A 18 -0.97 -12.05 12.57
CA TYR A 18 -2.28 -11.92 13.19
C TYR A 18 -3.27 -11.29 12.21
N ARG A 19 -4.51 -11.79 12.18
CA ARG A 19 -5.58 -11.22 11.33
C ARG A 19 -6.09 -9.88 11.85
N ASP A 20 -6.24 -9.77 13.17
CA ASP A 20 -6.81 -8.58 13.81
C ASP A 20 -5.78 -7.89 14.70
N PHE A 21 -5.60 -6.58 14.48
CA PHE A 21 -4.69 -5.77 15.28
C PHE A 21 -5.09 -5.72 16.77
N LYS A 22 -6.40 -5.70 17.06
CA LYS A 22 -6.92 -5.70 18.43
C LYS A 22 -6.51 -6.96 19.21
N ASN A 23 -6.59 -8.12 18.57
CA ASN A 23 -6.23 -9.39 19.18
C ASN A 23 -4.73 -9.47 19.44
N PHE A 24 -3.92 -9.04 18.48
CA PHE A 24 -2.46 -8.89 18.64
C PHE A 24 -2.13 -7.99 19.85
N TYR A 25 -2.70 -6.79 19.90
CA TYR A 25 -2.38 -5.81 20.96
C TYR A 25 -2.75 -6.31 22.35
N ILE A 26 -3.94 -6.89 22.52
CA ILE A 26 -4.38 -7.34 23.85
C ILE A 26 -3.59 -8.58 24.30
N LYS A 27 -3.36 -9.55 23.39
CA LYS A 27 -2.73 -10.82 23.76
C LYS A 27 -1.22 -10.72 23.90
N GLU A 28 -0.55 -10.02 22.98
CA GLU A 28 0.92 -9.96 22.97
C GLU A 28 1.46 -8.77 23.77
N VAL A 29 0.86 -7.58 23.60
CA VAL A 29 1.40 -6.33 24.19
C VAL A 29 0.91 -6.10 25.62
N LEU A 30 -0.40 -6.29 25.88
CA LEU A 30 -0.96 -6.04 27.22
C LEU A 30 -0.80 -7.23 28.17
N ASN A 31 -1.00 -8.45 27.67
CA ASN A 31 -1.04 -9.66 28.50
C ASN A 31 0.05 -10.69 28.15
N GLY A 32 0.92 -10.39 27.19
CA GLY A 32 1.85 -11.34 26.61
C GLY A 32 3.31 -11.06 26.94
N SER A 33 4.20 -11.65 26.14
CA SER A 33 5.65 -11.55 26.28
C SER A 33 6.17 -10.12 26.10
N LEU A 34 5.54 -9.31 25.23
CA LEU A 34 5.94 -7.93 24.97
C LEU A 34 5.56 -6.97 26.12
N ARG A 35 4.80 -7.42 27.11
CA ARG A 35 4.40 -6.57 28.24
C ARG A 35 5.60 -6.10 29.07
N ALA A 36 6.63 -6.95 29.17
CA ALA A 36 7.87 -6.62 29.87
C ALA A 36 8.65 -5.50 29.17
N ASP A 37 8.68 -5.53 27.84
CA ASP A 37 9.39 -4.54 27.02
C ASP A 37 8.63 -3.21 26.93
N PHE A 38 7.30 -3.23 27.05
CA PHE A 38 6.44 -2.05 27.03
C PHE A 38 5.70 -1.86 28.37
N PRO A 39 6.40 -1.47 29.45
CA PRO A 39 5.79 -1.29 30.78
C PRO A 39 4.77 -0.14 30.83
N HIS A 40 4.86 0.83 29.91
CA HIS A 40 3.94 1.97 29.80
C HIS A 40 3.03 1.88 28.56
N ALA A 41 2.57 0.67 28.21
CA ALA A 41 1.61 0.44 27.13
C ALA A 41 0.29 1.20 27.38
N LEU A 42 -0.23 1.80 26.31
CA LEU A 42 -1.47 2.58 26.36
C LEU A 42 -2.71 1.67 26.25
N SER A 43 -3.89 2.20 26.55
CA SER A 43 -5.12 1.48 26.19
C SER A 43 -5.28 1.39 24.68
N TYR A 44 -5.93 0.32 24.19
CA TYR A 44 -6.13 0.11 22.75
C TYR A 44 -6.76 1.32 22.05
N THR A 45 -7.79 1.92 22.64
CA THR A 45 -8.48 3.10 22.08
C THR A 45 -7.53 4.29 21.93
N ARG A 46 -6.68 4.53 22.95
CA ARG A 46 -5.68 5.60 22.90
C ARG A 46 -4.60 5.28 21.87
N PHE A 47 -4.17 4.03 21.78
CA PHE A 47 -3.21 3.57 20.78
C PHE A 47 -3.72 3.84 19.35
N VAL A 48 -4.94 3.41 19.02
CA VAL A 48 -5.54 3.62 17.69
C VAL A 48 -5.64 5.11 17.32
N SER A 49 -5.96 5.96 18.30
CA SER A 49 -5.98 7.42 18.08
C SER A 49 -4.60 7.98 17.70
N LEU A 50 -3.52 7.36 18.19
CA LEU A 50 -2.15 7.81 17.94
C LEU A 50 -1.56 7.27 16.64
N ILE A 51 -2.01 6.10 16.16
CA ILE A 51 -1.53 5.48 14.90
C ILE A 51 -1.50 6.52 13.77
N HIS A 52 -2.58 7.29 13.61
CA HIS A 52 -2.72 8.31 12.57
C HIS A 52 -1.58 9.34 12.55
N ARG A 53 -1.06 9.71 13.73
CA ARG A 53 0.06 10.68 13.85
C ARG A 53 1.41 10.03 13.52
N VAL A 54 1.51 8.72 13.68
CA VAL A 54 2.75 7.95 13.50
C VAL A 54 2.89 7.43 12.07
N LEU A 55 1.80 7.37 11.30
CA LEU A 55 1.83 6.88 9.91
C LEU A 55 2.77 7.71 9.01
N ILE A 56 2.79 9.04 9.17
CA ILE A 56 3.66 9.92 8.38
C ILE A 56 5.15 9.69 8.68
N PRO A 57 5.61 9.72 9.94
CA PRO A 57 7.01 9.43 10.23
C PRO A 57 7.38 7.98 9.90
N LEU A 58 6.45 7.02 10.00
CA LEU A 58 6.67 5.63 9.61
C LEU A 58 6.86 5.47 8.12
N SER A 59 6.06 6.14 7.29
CA SER A 59 6.24 6.09 5.84
C SER A 59 7.55 6.73 5.43
N ALA A 60 7.93 7.88 6.02
CA ALA A 60 9.22 8.52 5.78
C ALA A 60 10.39 7.63 6.20
N PHE A 61 10.31 6.99 7.37
CA PHE A 61 11.32 6.03 7.83
C PHE A 61 11.46 4.83 6.88
N LEU A 62 10.34 4.23 6.47
CA LEU A 62 10.36 3.13 5.51
C LEU A 62 10.90 3.55 4.15
N GLN A 63 10.65 4.79 3.70
CA GLN A 63 11.25 5.34 2.49
C GLN A 63 12.76 5.49 2.62
N SER A 64 13.27 5.99 3.76
CA SER A 64 14.71 6.08 4.00
C SER A 64 15.43 4.74 4.07
N LEU A 65 14.70 3.66 4.40
CA LEU A 65 15.22 2.29 4.40
C LEU A 65 15.19 1.62 3.02
N LYS A 66 14.45 2.18 2.05
CA LYS A 66 14.49 1.67 0.68
C LYS A 66 15.87 1.99 0.11
N ALA A 67 16.55 0.96 -0.35
CA ALA A 67 17.79 1.14 -1.09
C ALA A 67 17.53 1.94 -2.36
N ASP A 68 18.49 2.79 -2.74
CA ASP A 68 18.48 3.50 -4.02
C ASP A 68 18.51 2.48 -5.15
N PHE A 69 17.36 2.22 -5.74
CA PHE A 69 17.26 1.35 -6.89
C PHE A 69 17.56 2.20 -8.13
N SER A 70 18.79 2.12 -8.64
CA SER A 70 19.18 2.74 -9.90
C SER A 70 18.62 1.92 -11.07
N GLY A 71 17.31 2.02 -11.32
CA GLY A 71 16.66 1.33 -12.42
C GLY A 71 15.15 1.62 -12.51
N ILE A 72 14.60 1.45 -13.71
CA ILE A 72 13.16 1.52 -13.94
C ILE A 72 12.54 0.27 -13.30
N GLY A 73 11.79 0.48 -12.21
CA GLY A 73 11.03 -0.58 -11.57
C GLY A 73 9.72 -0.81 -12.31
N PHE A 74 9.60 -1.92 -13.04
CA PHE A 74 8.33 -2.33 -13.62
C PHE A 74 7.47 -2.99 -12.54
N VAL A 75 6.44 -2.28 -12.09
CA VAL A 75 5.37 -2.87 -11.30
C VAL A 75 4.40 -3.52 -12.28
N ASP A 76 4.32 -4.85 -12.26
CA ASP A 76 3.36 -5.58 -13.10
C ASP A 76 1.93 -5.20 -12.67
N SER A 77 1.27 -4.38 -13.48
CA SER A 77 -0.09 -3.95 -13.21
C SER A 77 -1.04 -5.13 -13.45
N THR A 78 -1.69 -5.62 -12.39
CA THR A 78 -2.75 -6.62 -12.53
C THR A 78 -3.96 -5.98 -13.23
N SER A 79 -4.51 -6.64 -14.26
CA SER A 79 -5.70 -6.17 -14.96
C SER A 79 -6.89 -5.95 -14.02
N ILE A 80 -7.40 -4.73 -13.94
CA ILE A 80 -8.62 -4.42 -13.17
C ILE A 80 -9.80 -4.48 -14.13
N ILE A 81 -10.63 -5.52 -13.97
CA ILE A 81 -11.80 -5.74 -14.82
C ILE A 81 -12.93 -4.81 -14.36
N VAL A 82 -13.39 -3.96 -15.26
CA VAL A 82 -14.55 -3.07 -15.03
C VAL A 82 -15.84 -3.82 -15.33
N CYS A 83 -15.93 -4.48 -16.49
CA CYS A 83 -17.08 -5.31 -16.83
C CYS A 83 -16.72 -6.46 -17.77
N GLN A 84 -17.64 -7.42 -17.90
CA GLN A 84 -17.52 -8.51 -18.87
C GLN A 84 -17.78 -7.99 -20.30
N SER A 85 -17.12 -8.58 -21.29
CA SER A 85 -17.18 -8.11 -22.69
C SER A 85 -18.59 -8.04 -23.28
N LYS A 86 -19.51 -8.86 -22.77
CA LYS A 86 -20.93 -8.87 -23.17
C LYS A 86 -21.70 -7.61 -22.76
N ARG A 87 -21.23 -6.86 -21.76
CA ARG A 87 -21.95 -5.72 -21.15
C ARG A 87 -21.30 -4.36 -21.43
N ILE A 88 -20.30 -4.31 -22.32
CA ILE A 88 -19.56 -3.09 -22.65
C ILE A 88 -20.50 -2.00 -23.20
N SER A 89 -21.42 -2.36 -24.09
CA SER A 89 -22.33 -1.41 -24.73
C SER A 89 -23.26 -0.68 -23.74
N GLN A 90 -23.55 -1.29 -22.59
CA GLN A 90 -24.41 -0.72 -21.55
C GLN A 90 -23.62 0.05 -20.49
N HIS A 91 -22.30 -0.09 -20.45
CA HIS A 91 -21.46 0.49 -19.43
C HIS A 91 -21.18 1.98 -19.73
N LYS A 92 -21.52 2.87 -18.79
CA LYS A 92 -21.42 4.33 -18.96
C LYS A 92 -20.38 5.01 -18.06
N VAL A 93 -20.08 4.42 -16.90
CA VAL A 93 -19.31 5.09 -15.83
C VAL A 93 -17.84 5.30 -16.20
N PHE A 94 -17.22 4.31 -16.83
CA PHE A 94 -15.81 4.36 -17.24
C PHE A 94 -15.67 4.27 -18.76
N LYS A 95 -16.67 4.70 -19.52
CA LYS A 95 -16.70 4.53 -20.98
C LYS A 95 -15.50 5.19 -21.68
N GLU A 96 -15.00 6.29 -21.11
CA GLU A 96 -13.90 7.09 -21.66
C GLU A 96 -12.54 6.76 -21.04
N ILE A 97 -12.49 5.88 -20.03
CA ILE A 97 -11.27 5.59 -19.25
C ILE A 97 -10.90 4.10 -19.33
N ALA A 98 -11.89 3.22 -19.48
CA ALA A 98 -11.69 1.79 -19.59
C ALA A 98 -11.61 1.35 -21.05
N GLU A 99 -10.67 0.46 -21.34
CA GLU A 99 -10.36 -0.04 -22.67
C GLU A 99 -10.48 -1.57 -22.73
N MET A 100 -10.45 -2.10 -23.95
CA MET A 100 -10.42 -3.55 -24.15
C MET A 100 -8.99 -4.06 -24.00
N GLY A 101 -8.77 -4.91 -22.99
CA GLY A 101 -7.49 -5.57 -22.73
C GLY A 101 -7.52 -7.05 -23.02
N LYS A 102 -6.34 -7.62 -23.26
CA LYS A 102 -6.15 -9.06 -23.38
C LYS A 102 -5.19 -9.54 -22.29
N THR A 103 -5.63 -10.50 -21.50
CA THR A 103 -4.77 -11.27 -20.58
C THR A 103 -4.63 -12.71 -21.07
N THR A 104 -3.77 -13.49 -20.43
CA THR A 104 -3.71 -14.96 -20.58
C THR A 104 -5.06 -15.63 -20.33
N LYS A 105 -5.96 -15.00 -19.55
CA LYS A 105 -7.31 -15.51 -19.25
C LYS A 105 -8.38 -15.07 -20.26
N GLY A 106 -8.04 -14.24 -21.24
CA GLY A 106 -8.94 -13.79 -22.29
C GLY A 106 -9.12 -12.27 -22.34
N TRP A 107 -10.10 -11.84 -23.14
CA TRP A 107 -10.46 -10.44 -23.32
C TRP A 107 -11.27 -9.92 -22.13
N PHE A 108 -10.94 -8.72 -21.67
CA PHE A 108 -11.68 -8.04 -20.62
C PHE A 108 -11.84 -6.55 -20.95
N TYR A 109 -12.90 -5.94 -20.42
CA TYR A 109 -13.07 -4.50 -20.48
C TYR A 109 -12.72 -3.93 -19.12
N GLY A 110 -11.71 -3.07 -19.09
CA GLY A 110 -11.19 -2.56 -17.83
C GLY A 110 -9.99 -1.67 -18.00
N PHE A 111 -9.26 -1.47 -16.91
CA PHE A 111 -8.05 -0.67 -16.94
C PHE A 111 -6.89 -1.55 -17.37
N VAL A 112 -6.30 -1.20 -18.51
CA VAL A 112 -5.17 -1.89 -19.12
C VAL A 112 -3.99 -0.94 -19.11
N ARG A 113 -2.88 -1.38 -18.52
CA ARG A 113 -1.62 -0.63 -18.38
C ARG A 113 -1.75 0.70 -17.66
N GLN A 114 -1.65 0.63 -16.34
CA GLN A 114 -0.92 1.66 -15.60
C GLN A 114 0.50 1.11 -15.41
N GLU A 115 1.30 1.11 -16.49
CA GLU A 115 2.75 1.00 -16.33
C GLU A 115 3.21 2.30 -15.67
N ILE A 116 3.15 2.33 -14.35
CA ILE A 116 3.80 3.40 -13.60
C ILE A 116 5.27 3.04 -13.59
N ALA A 117 5.98 3.49 -14.62
CA ALA A 117 7.44 3.53 -14.61
C ALA A 117 7.83 4.59 -13.57
N TYR A 118 8.21 4.15 -12.38
CA TYR A 118 8.86 5.04 -11.42
C TYR A 118 10.30 5.23 -11.88
N ASP A 119 10.56 6.31 -12.60
CA ASP A 119 11.93 6.79 -12.78
C ASP A 119 12.30 7.68 -11.59
N TRP A 120 13.02 7.10 -10.64
CA TRP A 120 13.50 7.81 -9.46
C TRP A 120 14.55 8.88 -9.78
N THR A 121 15.11 8.91 -11.00
CA THR A 121 16.10 9.92 -11.39
C THR A 121 15.47 11.28 -11.77
N LEU A 122 14.16 11.31 -12.08
CA LEU A 122 13.46 12.52 -12.52
C LEU A 122 12.76 13.30 -11.40
N ASP A 123 12.66 12.76 -10.18
CA ASP A 123 11.90 13.40 -9.09
C ASP A 123 12.57 14.65 -8.49
N ASN A 124 13.76 15.03 -8.99
CA ASN A 124 14.43 16.28 -8.64
C ASN A 124 14.18 17.44 -9.63
N ASN A 125 13.51 17.24 -10.77
CA ASN A 125 13.15 18.34 -11.67
C ASN A 125 11.96 17.97 -12.57
N HIS A 126 10.78 18.49 -12.22
CA HIS A 126 9.52 18.51 -13.01
C HIS A 126 8.84 17.16 -13.33
N PRO A 127 7.55 16.98 -12.98
CA PRO A 127 6.76 15.85 -13.48
C PRO A 127 6.39 16.11 -14.95
N GLN A 128 7.10 15.44 -15.87
CA GLN A 128 6.64 15.28 -17.25
C GLN A 128 5.87 13.96 -17.33
N LEU A 129 4.57 14.05 -17.57
CA LEU A 129 3.74 12.91 -17.98
C LEU A 129 4.28 12.42 -19.32
N PHE A 130 5.07 11.33 -19.32
CA PHE A 130 5.44 10.66 -20.56
C PHE A 130 4.19 10.02 -21.17
N SER A 131 3.57 10.78 -22.08
CA SER A 131 2.66 10.27 -23.08
C SER A 131 3.46 9.56 -24.16
N SER A 132 2.91 8.43 -24.62
CA SER A 132 3.17 7.74 -25.88
C SER A 132 4.55 7.09 -26.07
N TYR A 133 4.53 5.76 -26.20
CA TYR A 133 5.11 5.13 -27.39
C TYR A 133 4.13 4.07 -27.94
N THR A 134 4.02 4.11 -29.26
CA THR A 134 3.24 3.31 -30.23
C THR A 134 3.07 1.83 -29.92
#